data_AF-A0A9D8VRL4-F1
#
_entry.id   AF-A0A9D8VRL4-F1
#
_cell.length_a   1.000
_cell.length_b   1.000
_cell.length_c   1.000
_cell.angle_alpha   90.00
_cell.angle_beta   90.00
_cell.angle_gamma   90.00
#
_symmetry.space_group_name_H-M   'P 1'
#
loop_
_entity.id
_entity.type
_entity.pdbx_description
1 polymer ?
#
loop_
_entity_poly.entity_id
_entity_poly.type
_entity_poly.pdbx_seq_one_letter_code
_entity_poly.pdbx_strand_id
1 'polypeptide(L)'
;MTLRFISRDDAFSGYPWLARQVLDWQSDALDPAADRYEPGDEVFMELDDEEATVLTAAFAEQLNREHDAQLAALRDDFHGPLPDGQSIAFTIAEPPGATPEQSAEMAGPAFNELCQALGCDEIAIMPMTRTPILVQQNEHSAAAHQTLEGLGLKPDFDGAVAGAPDAIAPFVAALFRIARCDASAPYIVFGMKGLAIAGAFCKYVNFHFESYEKGTSEDLMNALPACGFTVPEDAMCRERFSETGAMDGRRLDLGI
;
A
#
# COMPACT_ATOMS: atom_id res chain seq x y z
N MET A 1 1.98 -23.03 7.81
CA MET A 1 3.38 -22.58 7.64
C MET A 1 3.64 -21.44 8.61
N THR A 2 4.86 -21.19 9.09
CA THR A 2 5.10 -20.13 10.10
C THR A 2 5.17 -18.75 9.45
N LEU A 3 4.47 -17.77 10.03
CA LEU A 3 4.60 -16.35 9.71
C LEU A 3 6.04 -15.87 9.99
N ARG A 4 6.59 -15.01 9.13
CA ARG A 4 7.95 -14.47 9.23
C ARG A 4 7.92 -12.96 9.05
N PHE A 5 8.81 -12.28 9.76
CA PHE A 5 9.10 -10.86 9.58
C PHE A 5 10.49 -10.78 8.95
N ILE A 6 10.56 -10.39 7.68
CA ILE A 6 11.77 -10.40 6.86
C ILE A 6 12.19 -8.98 6.49
N SER A 7 13.47 -8.79 6.18
CA SER A 7 13.97 -7.50 5.70
C SER A 7 13.36 -7.14 4.34
N ARG A 8 13.43 -5.86 3.94
CA ARG A 8 13.02 -5.43 2.60
C ARG A 8 13.86 -6.12 1.52
N ASP A 9 15.17 -6.26 1.73
CA ASP A 9 16.06 -6.97 0.81
C ASP A 9 15.66 -8.43 0.60
N ASP A 10 15.30 -9.14 1.67
CA ASP A 10 14.80 -10.52 1.60
C ASP A 10 13.45 -10.58 0.86
N ALA A 11 12.58 -9.59 1.08
CA ALA A 11 11.30 -9.48 0.37
C ALA A 11 11.52 -9.23 -1.12
N PHE A 12 12.40 -8.31 -1.50
CA PHE A 12 12.66 -8.04 -2.91
C PHE A 12 13.32 -9.22 -3.63
N SER A 13 14.20 -9.95 -2.94
CA SER A 13 14.80 -11.17 -3.46
C SER A 13 13.80 -12.31 -3.62
N GLY A 14 12.83 -12.43 -2.71
CA GLY A 14 11.83 -13.50 -2.71
C GLY A 14 10.61 -13.23 -3.62
N TYR A 15 10.32 -11.95 -3.89
CA TYR A 15 9.10 -11.48 -4.55
C TYR A 15 9.46 -10.44 -5.62
N PRO A 16 10.02 -10.87 -6.76
CA PRO A 16 10.63 -9.95 -7.73
C PRO A 16 9.61 -9.01 -8.41
N TRP A 17 8.36 -9.44 -8.58
CA TRP A 17 7.30 -8.57 -9.11
C TRP A 17 6.79 -7.56 -8.10
N LEU A 18 6.83 -7.87 -6.80
CA LEU A 18 6.61 -6.87 -5.75
C LEU A 18 7.74 -5.84 -5.75
N ALA A 19 8.99 -6.28 -5.83
CA ALA A 19 10.13 -5.37 -5.96
C ALA A 19 10.00 -4.46 -7.19
N ARG A 20 9.54 -5.01 -8.33
CA ARG A 20 9.27 -4.25 -9.54
C ARG A 20 8.21 -3.18 -9.33
N GLN A 21 7.07 -3.54 -8.73
CA GLN A 21 5.99 -2.60 -8.42
C GLN A 21 6.48 -1.45 -7.52
N VAL A 22 7.24 -1.80 -6.46
CA VAL A 22 7.78 -0.80 -5.53
C VAL A 22 8.77 0.13 -6.23
N LEU A 23 9.67 -0.39 -7.06
CA LEU A 23 10.61 0.42 -7.82
C LEU A 23 9.88 1.38 -8.77
N ASP A 24 8.93 0.87 -9.56
CA ASP A 24 8.20 1.68 -10.53
C ASP A 24 7.43 2.81 -9.82
N TRP A 25 6.76 2.50 -8.69
CA TRP A 25 6.06 3.51 -7.90
C TRP A 25 7.01 4.52 -7.25
N GLN A 26 8.12 4.10 -6.62
CA GLN A 26 9.07 5.02 -5.98
C GLN A 26 9.84 5.88 -6.99
N SER A 27 10.02 5.39 -8.21
CA SER A 27 10.65 6.15 -9.29
C SER A 27 9.77 7.32 -9.74
N ASP A 28 8.46 7.12 -9.77
CA ASP A 28 7.46 8.13 -10.15
C ASP A 28 7.11 9.06 -8.97
N ALA A 29 6.67 8.48 -7.85
CA ALA A 29 6.10 9.23 -6.73
C ALA A 29 7.13 9.94 -5.84
N LEU A 30 8.40 9.54 -5.89
CA LEU A 30 9.47 10.12 -5.08
C LEU A 30 10.53 10.81 -5.96
N ASP A 31 10.20 11.20 -7.20
CA ASP A 31 11.11 11.93 -8.07
C ASP A 31 11.38 13.35 -7.51
N PRO A 32 12.61 13.65 -7.05
CA PRO A 32 12.92 14.98 -6.55
C PRO A 32 12.79 16.07 -7.62
N ALA A 33 12.78 15.73 -8.91
CA ALA A 33 12.59 16.71 -9.97
C ALA A 33 11.12 17.14 -10.16
N ALA A 34 10.16 16.41 -9.61
CA ALA A 34 8.73 16.66 -9.83
C ALA A 34 8.20 17.86 -9.04
N ASP A 35 8.80 18.18 -7.89
CA ASP A 35 8.39 19.27 -7.01
C ASP A 35 9.62 20.00 -6.48
N ARG A 36 9.94 21.15 -7.10
CA ARG A 36 11.12 21.94 -6.77
C ARG A 36 10.71 23.36 -6.42
N TYR A 37 11.25 23.84 -5.32
CA TYR A 37 11.12 25.23 -4.91
C TYR A 37 12.02 26.11 -5.78
N GLU A 38 11.45 27.19 -6.30
CA GLU A 38 12.14 28.22 -7.08
C GLU A 38 12.27 29.53 -6.30
N PRO A 39 13.31 30.34 -6.58
CA PRO A 39 13.40 31.68 -6.01
C PRO A 39 12.20 32.53 -6.45
N GLY A 40 11.49 33.12 -5.49
CA GLY A 40 10.29 33.92 -5.72
C GLY A 40 8.97 33.18 -5.47
N ASP A 41 9.00 31.87 -5.23
CA ASP A 41 7.82 31.13 -4.82
C ASP A 41 7.29 31.64 -3.48
N GLU A 42 5.97 31.62 -3.32
CA GLU A 42 5.26 31.96 -2.09
C GLU A 42 4.86 30.66 -1.39
N VAL A 43 5.47 30.38 -0.24
CA VAL A 43 5.26 29.13 0.51
C VAL A 43 4.86 29.45 1.95
N PHE A 44 3.80 28.80 2.42
CA PHE A 44 3.45 28.77 3.83
C PHE A 44 4.30 27.70 4.51
N MET A 45 5.07 28.08 5.51
CA MET A 45 6.02 27.19 6.18
C MET A 45 5.31 26.38 7.26
N GLU A 46 4.34 26.99 7.93
CA GLU A 46 3.50 26.38 8.96
C GLU A 46 2.01 26.53 8.59
N LEU A 47 1.17 25.67 9.17
CA LEU A 47 -0.27 25.66 8.91
C LEU A 47 -0.99 26.92 9.43
N ASP A 48 -0.41 27.60 10.42
CA ASP A 48 -0.95 28.80 11.06
C ASP A 48 -0.30 30.10 10.55
N ASP A 49 0.57 30.03 9.54
CA ASP A 49 1.16 31.21 8.92
C ASP A 49 0.06 32.10 8.29
N GLU A 50 -0.01 33.36 8.73
CA GLU A 50 -0.96 34.33 8.18
C GLU A 50 -0.50 34.90 6.82
N GLU A 51 0.80 34.83 6.53
CA GLU A 51 1.41 35.33 5.30
C GLU A 51 2.41 34.32 4.74
N ALA A 52 2.46 34.19 3.41
CA ALA A 52 3.42 33.32 2.74
C ALA A 52 4.84 33.90 2.79
N THR A 53 5.82 33.02 2.95
CA THR A 53 7.23 33.39 2.82
C THR A 53 7.62 33.37 1.34
N VAL A 54 8.12 34.50 0.83
CA VAL A 54 8.71 34.57 -0.52
C VAL A 54 10.13 33.99 -0.46
N LEU A 55 10.38 32.93 -1.21
CA LEU A 55 11.64 32.21 -1.15
C LEU A 55 12.79 33.00 -1.80
N THR A 56 13.88 33.17 -1.05
CA THR A 56 15.16 33.59 -1.63
C THR A 56 15.83 32.42 -2.34
N ALA A 57 16.79 32.68 -3.24
CA ALA A 57 17.51 31.61 -3.91
C ALA A 57 18.23 30.65 -2.94
N ALA A 58 18.82 31.19 -1.87
CA ALA A 58 19.48 30.38 -0.84
C ALA A 58 18.47 29.52 -0.05
N PHE A 59 17.27 30.04 0.19
CA PHE A 59 16.25 29.32 0.94
C PHE A 59 15.58 28.24 0.10
N ALA A 60 15.24 28.54 -1.17
CA ALA A 60 14.77 27.54 -2.12
C ALA A 60 15.78 26.38 -2.28
N GLU A 61 17.08 26.68 -2.39
CA GLU A 61 18.12 25.64 -2.43
C GLU A 61 18.16 24.81 -1.14
N GLN A 62 18.00 25.44 0.03
CA GLN A 62 17.92 24.72 1.30
C GLN A 62 16.73 23.77 1.34
N LEU A 63 15.51 24.24 1.05
CA LEU A 63 14.30 23.43 1.07
C LEU A 63 14.40 22.27 0.07
N ASN A 64 14.93 22.51 -1.12
CA ASN A 64 15.19 21.46 -2.11
C ASN A 64 16.17 20.39 -1.58
N ARG A 65 17.25 20.76 -0.87
CA ARG A 65 18.16 19.78 -0.26
C ARG A 65 17.50 18.97 0.86
N GLU A 66 16.66 19.61 1.66
CA GLU A 66 15.92 18.94 2.75
C GLU A 66 14.89 17.97 2.16
N HIS A 67 14.16 18.39 1.12
CA HIS A 67 13.21 17.56 0.39
C HIS A 67 13.91 16.36 -0.28
N ASP A 68 15.02 16.58 -0.98
CA ASP A 68 15.80 15.51 -1.61
C ASP A 68 16.26 14.47 -0.56
N ALA A 69 16.68 14.93 0.63
CA ALA A 69 17.08 14.05 1.71
C ALA A 69 15.90 13.26 2.31
N GLN A 70 14.72 13.87 2.45
CA GLN A 70 13.51 13.20 2.91
C GLN A 70 13.06 12.12 1.92
N LEU A 71 13.00 12.44 0.62
CA LEU A 71 12.65 11.48 -0.42
C LEU A 71 13.65 10.32 -0.48
N ALA A 72 14.95 10.61 -0.37
CA ALA A 72 15.99 9.59 -0.33
C ALA A 72 15.84 8.65 0.87
N ALA A 73 15.43 9.15 2.05
CA ALA A 73 15.21 8.33 3.24
C ALA A 73 13.98 7.39 3.11
N LEU A 74 13.04 7.69 2.21
CA LEU A 74 11.86 6.87 1.95
C LEU A 74 12.07 5.79 0.90
N ARG A 75 13.09 5.94 0.05
CA ARG A 75 13.40 5.06 -1.08
C ARG A 75 14.12 3.79 -0.66
N ASP A 76 13.97 2.77 -1.50
CA ASP A 76 14.70 1.52 -1.41
C ASP A 76 15.90 1.48 -2.35
N ASP A 77 16.93 0.75 -1.91
CA ASP A 77 18.06 0.37 -2.75
C ASP A 77 17.80 -1.02 -3.34
N PHE A 78 17.54 -1.08 -4.64
CA PHE A 78 17.30 -2.35 -5.33
C PHE A 78 18.62 -2.99 -5.77
N HIS A 79 18.94 -4.16 -5.20
CA HIS A 79 20.15 -4.90 -5.52
C HIS A 79 19.87 -6.08 -6.45
N GLY A 80 20.42 -6.03 -7.66
CA GLY A 80 20.32 -7.11 -8.65
C GLY A 80 19.32 -6.81 -9.78
N PRO A 81 19.28 -7.66 -10.82
CA PRO A 81 18.35 -7.48 -11.92
C PRO A 81 16.93 -7.79 -11.45
N LEU A 82 16.04 -6.81 -11.57
CA LEU A 82 14.60 -7.05 -11.47
C LEU A 82 14.07 -7.60 -12.80
N PRO A 83 12.92 -8.30 -12.80
CA PRO A 83 12.26 -8.67 -14.05
C PRO A 83 12.02 -7.44 -14.93
N ASP A 84 12.30 -7.61 -16.22
CA ASP A 84 11.93 -6.63 -17.23
C ASP A 84 10.44 -6.79 -17.56
N GLY A 85 9.72 -5.68 -17.58
CA GLY A 85 8.31 -5.66 -17.91
C GLY A 85 7.59 -4.49 -17.29
N GLN A 86 6.50 -4.08 -17.91
CA GLN A 86 5.51 -3.20 -17.30
C GLN A 86 4.30 -4.05 -16.94
N SER A 87 3.52 -3.58 -15.97
CA SER A 87 2.19 -4.16 -15.73
C SER A 87 1.39 -4.13 -17.03
N ILE A 88 0.89 -5.30 -17.42
CA ILE A 88 0.07 -5.46 -18.64
C ILE A 88 -1.42 -5.33 -18.34
N ALA A 89 -1.80 -5.43 -17.07
CA ALA A 89 -3.17 -5.32 -16.61
C ALA A 89 -3.22 -4.80 -15.17
N PHE A 90 -4.07 -3.81 -14.95
CA PHE A 90 -4.45 -3.32 -13.64
C PHE A 90 -5.89 -3.76 -13.36
N THR A 91 -6.08 -4.58 -12.32
CA THR A 91 -7.37 -5.15 -11.94
C THR A 91 -7.76 -4.67 -10.56
N ILE A 92 -8.96 -4.13 -10.44
CA ILE A 92 -9.58 -3.81 -9.14
C ILE A 92 -10.47 -4.99 -8.76
N ALA A 93 -10.29 -5.51 -7.56
CA ALA A 93 -11.14 -6.53 -7.00
C ALA A 93 -11.76 -6.06 -5.68
N GLU A 94 -13.09 -6.10 -5.64
CA GLU A 94 -13.88 -5.81 -4.46
C GLU A 94 -14.11 -7.12 -3.70
N PRO A 95 -13.70 -7.21 -2.42
CA PRO A 95 -14.00 -8.35 -1.57
C PRO A 95 -15.52 -8.57 -1.41
N PRO A 96 -15.96 -9.80 -1.10
CA PRO A 96 -17.37 -10.07 -0.85
C PRO A 96 -17.86 -9.34 0.41
N GLY A 97 -19.03 -8.72 0.34
CA GLY A 97 -19.64 -8.01 1.47
C GLY A 97 -20.74 -7.05 1.04
N ALA A 98 -21.68 -6.76 1.94
CA ALA A 98 -22.75 -5.78 1.68
C ALA A 98 -22.46 -4.40 2.28
N THR A 99 -21.49 -4.30 3.18
CA THR A 99 -21.02 -3.04 3.79
C THR A 99 -19.49 -2.97 3.77
N PRO A 100 -18.87 -1.79 3.99
CA PRO A 100 -17.42 -1.68 4.09
C PRO A 100 -16.82 -2.61 5.16
N GLU A 101 -17.46 -2.68 6.32
CA GLU A 101 -17.01 -3.50 7.46
C GLU A 101 -17.08 -4.98 7.14
N GLN A 102 -18.21 -5.44 6.59
CA GLN A 102 -18.35 -6.84 6.15
C GLN A 102 -17.35 -7.18 5.05
N SER A 103 -17.10 -6.27 4.12
CA SER A 103 -16.13 -6.47 3.05
C SER A 103 -14.72 -6.59 3.61
N ALA A 104 -14.35 -5.75 4.59
CA ALA A 104 -13.05 -5.83 5.25
C ALA A 104 -12.87 -7.12 6.06
N GLU A 105 -13.91 -7.55 6.78
CA GLU A 105 -13.92 -8.82 7.53
C GLU A 105 -13.75 -10.03 6.61
N MET A 106 -14.46 -10.04 5.48
CA MET A 106 -14.44 -11.14 4.52
C MET A 106 -13.22 -11.12 3.58
N ALA A 107 -12.52 -9.99 3.50
CA ALA A 107 -11.37 -9.85 2.61
C ALA A 107 -10.23 -10.82 2.95
N GLY A 108 -9.95 -11.07 4.23
CA GLY A 108 -8.91 -12.03 4.63
C GLY A 108 -9.20 -13.46 4.16
N PRO A 109 -10.35 -14.03 4.52
CA PRO A 109 -10.78 -15.34 4.02
C PRO A 109 -10.82 -15.43 2.49
N ALA A 110 -11.43 -14.46 1.81
CA ALA A 110 -11.52 -14.46 0.34
C ALA A 110 -10.14 -14.36 -0.33
N PHE A 111 -9.23 -13.56 0.24
CA PHE A 111 -7.86 -13.44 -0.26
C PHE A 111 -7.07 -14.74 -0.10
N ASN A 112 -7.27 -15.47 1.01
CA ASN A 112 -6.69 -16.80 1.18
C ASN A 112 -7.25 -17.80 0.14
N GLU A 113 -8.56 -17.82 -0.11
CA GLU A 113 -9.17 -18.66 -1.14
C GLU A 113 -8.64 -18.33 -2.54
N LEU A 114 -8.50 -17.04 -2.86
CA LEU A 114 -7.91 -16.59 -4.12
C LEU A 114 -6.47 -17.09 -4.29
N CYS A 115 -5.65 -16.99 -3.25
CA CYS A 115 -4.28 -17.49 -3.29
C CYS A 115 -4.23 -19.00 -3.52
N GLN A 116 -5.11 -19.77 -2.86
CA GLN A 116 -5.22 -21.21 -3.08
C GLN A 116 -5.65 -21.54 -4.52
N ALA A 117 -6.61 -20.80 -5.07
CA ALA A 117 -7.08 -20.98 -6.45
C ALA A 117 -5.98 -20.68 -7.49
N LEU A 118 -5.09 -19.73 -7.19
CA LEU A 118 -3.93 -19.38 -8.03
C LEU A 118 -2.69 -20.26 -7.78
N GLY A 119 -2.75 -21.20 -6.83
CA GLY A 119 -1.60 -22.02 -6.45
C GLY A 119 -0.47 -21.22 -5.78
N CYS A 120 -0.80 -20.11 -5.12
CA CYS A 120 0.13 -19.30 -4.36
C CYS A 120 0.31 -19.85 -2.95
N ASP A 121 1.53 -20.31 -2.63
CA ASP A 121 1.85 -20.90 -1.33
C ASP A 121 2.39 -19.89 -0.30
N GLU A 122 2.81 -18.70 -0.74
CA GLU A 122 3.43 -17.70 0.13
C GLU A 122 3.18 -16.27 -0.35
N ILE A 123 2.86 -15.39 0.57
CA ILE A 123 2.59 -13.96 0.33
C ILE A 123 3.57 -13.16 1.18
N ALA A 124 4.03 -12.02 0.68
CA ALA A 124 4.68 -10.98 1.47
C ALA A 124 3.84 -9.70 1.43
N ILE A 125 3.67 -9.04 2.58
CA ILE A 125 3.02 -7.74 2.73
C ILE A 125 4.03 -6.76 3.31
N MET A 126 4.15 -5.58 2.72
CA MET A 126 5.10 -4.55 3.19
C MET A 126 4.62 -3.13 2.87
N PRO A 127 5.14 -2.10 3.54
CA PRO A 127 4.91 -0.72 3.11
C PRO A 127 5.65 -0.43 1.80
N MET A 128 5.06 0.40 0.94
CA MET A 128 5.61 0.83 -0.35
C MET A 128 6.89 1.67 -0.18
N THR A 129 7.07 2.32 0.97
CA THR A 129 8.27 3.09 1.32
C THR A 129 8.89 2.53 2.60
N ARG A 130 10.01 3.13 3.03
CA ARG A 130 10.63 2.80 4.32
C ARG A 130 9.85 3.28 5.55
N THR A 131 8.74 3.99 5.38
CA THR A 131 7.85 4.34 6.48
C THR A 131 7.17 3.05 7.00
N PRO A 132 7.19 2.76 8.31
CA PRO A 132 6.45 1.63 8.87
C PRO A 132 4.94 1.72 8.63
N ILE A 133 4.25 0.57 8.55
CA ILE A 133 2.79 0.51 8.36
C ILE A 133 2.05 1.18 9.53
N LEU A 134 2.59 1.07 10.74
CA LEU A 134 1.97 1.54 11.99
C LEU A 134 2.53 2.90 12.44
N VAL A 135 2.71 3.84 11.50
CA VAL A 135 3.36 5.13 11.76
C VAL A 135 2.52 6.08 12.61
N GLN A 136 1.20 6.12 12.41
CA GLN A 136 0.32 7.02 13.14
C GLN A 136 -0.88 6.26 13.72
N GLN A 137 -1.02 6.33 15.04
CA GLN A 137 -2.20 5.85 15.71
C GLN A 137 -3.20 7.00 15.90
N ASN A 138 -4.44 6.79 15.45
CA ASN A 138 -5.57 7.66 15.77
C ASN A 138 -6.73 6.85 16.36
N GLU A 139 -7.78 7.54 16.83
CA GLU A 139 -8.93 6.88 17.49
C GLU A 139 -9.63 5.87 16.57
N HIS A 140 -9.61 6.09 15.25
CA HIS A 140 -10.28 5.24 14.27
C HIS A 140 -9.45 4.03 13.82
N SER A 141 -8.12 4.06 14.01
CA SER A 141 -7.19 2.97 13.69
C SER A 141 -6.72 2.16 14.92
N ALA A 142 -6.98 2.62 16.14
CA ALA A 142 -6.45 2.01 17.38
C ALA A 142 -6.69 0.50 17.51
N ALA A 143 -7.88 0.00 17.18
CA ALA A 143 -8.19 -1.44 17.23
C ALA A 143 -7.41 -2.25 16.16
N ALA A 144 -7.15 -1.65 14.99
CA ALA A 144 -6.34 -2.26 13.95
C ALA A 144 -4.86 -2.33 14.36
N HIS A 145 -4.32 -1.27 14.98
CA HIS A 145 -2.98 -1.30 15.59
C HIS A 145 -2.85 -2.44 16.59
N GLN A 146 -3.76 -2.52 17.57
CA GLN A 146 -3.73 -3.59 18.58
C GLN A 146 -3.81 -4.99 17.95
N THR A 147 -4.60 -5.15 16.91
CA THR A 147 -4.71 -6.43 16.17
C THR A 147 -3.39 -6.78 15.49
N LEU A 148 -2.80 -5.85 14.75
CA LEU A 148 -1.54 -6.07 14.01
C LEU A 148 -0.35 -6.29 14.96
N GLU A 149 -0.26 -5.54 16.04
CA GLU A 149 0.73 -5.75 17.10
C GLU A 149 0.55 -7.10 17.80
N GLY A 150 -0.70 -7.50 18.08
CA GLY A 150 -1.04 -8.82 18.62
C GLY A 150 -0.66 -9.98 17.69
N LEU A 151 -0.64 -9.73 16.38
CA LEU A 151 -0.13 -10.67 15.36
C LEU A 151 1.40 -10.58 15.17
N GLY A 152 2.08 -9.67 15.88
CA GLY A 152 3.54 -9.55 15.93
C GLY A 152 4.14 -8.42 15.08
N LEU A 153 3.33 -7.63 14.37
CA LEU A 153 3.82 -6.49 13.61
C LEU A 153 4.22 -5.36 14.57
N LYS A 154 5.50 -4.99 14.56
CA LYS A 154 6.01 -3.94 15.45
C LYS A 154 5.77 -2.55 14.85
N PRO A 155 5.56 -1.51 15.69
CA PRO A 155 5.35 -0.14 15.21
C PRO A 155 6.48 0.44 14.35
N ASP A 156 7.71 0.01 14.60
CA ASP A 156 8.93 0.49 13.92
C ASP A 156 9.38 -0.42 12.76
N PHE A 157 8.59 -1.43 12.40
CA PHE A 157 8.97 -2.40 11.37
C PHE A 157 8.66 -1.88 9.95
N ASP A 158 9.71 -1.72 9.15
CA ASP A 158 9.67 -1.27 7.74
C ASP A 158 9.82 -2.41 6.71
N GLY A 159 10.01 -3.64 7.18
CA GLY A 159 10.19 -4.84 6.37
C GLY A 159 8.88 -5.45 5.87
N ALA A 160 8.94 -6.74 5.49
CA ALA A 160 7.77 -7.50 5.04
C ALA A 160 7.32 -8.55 6.05
N VAL A 161 6.00 -8.71 6.16
CA VAL A 161 5.36 -9.85 6.81
C VAL A 161 5.13 -10.91 5.73
N ALA A 162 5.79 -12.06 5.84
CA ALA A 162 5.75 -13.13 4.86
C ALA A 162 5.23 -14.44 5.45
N GLY A 163 4.37 -15.15 4.74
CA GLY A 163 3.81 -16.41 5.21
C GLY A 163 2.85 -17.05 4.23
N ALA A 164 2.33 -18.23 4.60
CA ALA A 164 1.28 -18.88 3.84
C ALA A 164 -0.02 -18.04 3.87
N PRO A 165 -0.89 -18.15 2.84
CA PRO A 165 -2.10 -17.34 2.75
C PRO A 165 -3.01 -17.40 3.99
N ASP A 166 -3.11 -18.57 4.62
CA ASP A 166 -3.91 -18.79 5.84
C ASP A 166 -3.34 -18.05 7.06
N ALA A 167 -2.01 -17.95 7.17
CA ALA A 167 -1.32 -17.20 8.20
C ALA A 167 -1.39 -15.68 7.98
N ILE A 168 -1.55 -15.24 6.74
CA ILE A 168 -1.64 -13.83 6.34
C ILE A 168 -3.07 -13.29 6.43
N ALA A 169 -4.09 -14.12 6.17
CA ALA A 169 -5.50 -13.73 6.21
C ALA A 169 -5.91 -12.91 7.46
N PRO A 170 -5.45 -13.22 8.70
CA PRO A 170 -5.79 -12.43 9.88
C PRO A 170 -5.32 -10.96 9.85
N PHE A 171 -4.32 -10.61 9.02
CA PHE A 171 -3.82 -9.24 8.90
C PHE A 171 -4.73 -8.36 8.03
N VAL A 172 -5.39 -8.95 7.04
CA VAL A 172 -6.00 -8.24 5.90
C VAL A 172 -7.03 -7.20 6.34
N ALA A 173 -7.96 -7.56 7.22
CA ALA A 173 -9.00 -6.64 7.68
C ALA A 173 -8.42 -5.42 8.41
N ALA A 174 -7.43 -5.67 9.29
CA ALA A 174 -6.76 -4.60 10.02
C ALA A 174 -5.91 -3.71 9.09
N LEU A 175 -5.25 -4.28 8.08
CA LEU A 175 -4.50 -3.51 7.09
C LEU A 175 -5.41 -2.59 6.25
N PHE A 176 -6.59 -3.05 5.84
CA PHE A 176 -7.57 -2.18 5.19
C PHE A 176 -8.02 -1.03 6.08
N ARG A 177 -8.17 -1.30 7.39
CA ARG A 177 -8.49 -0.27 8.37
C ARG A 177 -7.37 0.76 8.49
N ILE A 178 -6.11 0.33 8.55
CA ILE A 178 -4.94 1.23 8.52
C ILE A 178 -4.96 2.07 7.24
N ALA A 179 -4.98 1.42 6.06
CA ALA A 179 -4.96 2.10 4.77
C ALA A 179 -6.11 3.12 4.57
N ARG A 180 -7.22 2.94 5.28
CA ARG A 180 -8.36 3.86 5.24
C ARG A 180 -8.25 5.01 6.25
N CYS A 181 -7.96 4.68 7.50
CA CYS A 181 -8.12 5.59 8.64
C CYS A 181 -6.83 6.32 9.00
N ASP A 182 -5.66 5.84 8.57
CA ASP A 182 -4.39 6.52 8.78
C ASP A 182 -3.97 7.23 7.48
N ALA A 183 -4.05 8.56 7.47
CA ALA A 183 -3.66 9.37 6.32
C ALA A 183 -2.13 9.44 6.12
N SER A 184 -1.36 9.14 7.16
CA SER A 184 0.11 9.11 7.13
C SER A 184 0.65 7.71 6.82
N ALA A 185 -0.19 6.67 6.88
CA ALA A 185 0.21 5.33 6.53
C ALA A 185 0.72 5.26 5.08
N PRO A 186 1.84 4.57 4.82
CA PRO A 186 2.29 4.33 3.46
C PRO A 186 1.28 3.47 2.71
N TYR A 187 1.33 3.51 1.38
CA TYR A 187 0.66 2.48 0.59
C TYR A 187 1.14 1.10 1.03
N ILE A 188 0.21 0.20 1.29
CA ILE A 188 0.50 -1.16 1.72
C ILE A 188 0.42 -2.04 0.49
N VAL A 189 1.50 -2.75 0.18
CA VAL A 189 1.63 -3.62 -0.99
C VAL A 189 1.85 -5.07 -0.59
N PHE A 190 1.57 -5.96 -1.53
CA PHE A 190 1.81 -7.38 -1.37
C PHE A 190 2.30 -8.05 -2.66
N GLY A 191 3.06 -9.13 -2.51
CA GLY A 191 3.53 -9.98 -3.60
C GLY A 191 3.10 -11.42 -3.38
N MET A 192 2.73 -12.10 -4.47
CA MET A 192 2.39 -13.52 -4.48
C MET A 192 3.58 -14.32 -5.00
N LYS A 193 4.16 -15.19 -4.16
CA LYS A 193 5.39 -15.89 -4.52
C LYS A 193 5.17 -16.83 -5.70
N GLY A 194 6.05 -16.75 -6.70
CA GLY A 194 6.00 -17.58 -7.90
C GLY A 194 4.96 -17.14 -8.93
N LEU A 195 4.17 -16.10 -8.64
CA LEU A 195 3.21 -15.52 -9.59
C LEU A 195 3.71 -14.17 -10.09
N ALA A 196 3.39 -13.86 -11.35
CA ALA A 196 3.59 -12.54 -11.94
C ALA A 196 2.52 -11.54 -11.51
N ILE A 197 2.26 -11.47 -10.20
CA ILE A 197 1.26 -10.60 -9.55
C ILE A 197 1.90 -9.86 -8.38
N ALA A 198 1.69 -8.55 -8.38
CA ALA A 198 1.82 -7.73 -7.19
C ALA A 198 0.50 -6.98 -6.96
N GLY A 199 0.31 -6.41 -5.78
CA GLY A 199 -0.91 -5.67 -5.51
C GLY A 199 -0.82 -4.77 -4.30
N ALA A 200 -1.89 -4.01 -4.09
CA ALA A 200 -1.98 -3.02 -3.02
C ALA A 200 -3.35 -3.05 -2.33
N PHE A 201 -3.35 -2.65 -1.06
CA PHE A 201 -4.56 -2.41 -0.28
C PHE A 201 -5.05 -0.98 -0.56
N CYS A 202 -6.28 -0.85 -1.05
CA CYS A 202 -6.91 0.45 -1.25
C CYS A 202 -7.74 0.88 -0.03
N LYS A 203 -7.73 2.18 0.28
CA LYS A 203 -8.56 2.82 1.31
C LYS A 203 -10.08 2.58 1.18
N TYR A 204 -10.53 2.17 -0.01
CA TYR A 204 -11.93 1.82 -0.31
C TYR A 204 -12.25 0.34 -0.07
N VAL A 205 -11.34 -0.39 0.60
CA VAL A 205 -11.48 -1.84 0.86
C VAL A 205 -11.47 -2.65 -0.45
N ASN A 206 -10.67 -2.20 -1.42
CA ASN A 206 -10.46 -2.92 -2.68
C ASN A 206 -9.02 -3.41 -2.74
N PHE A 207 -8.80 -4.55 -3.38
CA PHE A 207 -7.47 -4.94 -3.81
C PHE A 207 -7.19 -4.35 -5.19
N HIS A 208 -6.01 -3.77 -5.36
CA HIS A 208 -5.48 -3.43 -6.67
C HIS A 208 -4.45 -4.49 -7.05
N PHE A 209 -4.62 -5.13 -8.18
CA PHE A 209 -3.69 -6.12 -8.70
C PHE A 209 -3.02 -5.61 -9.96
N GLU A 210 -1.71 -5.77 -10.03
CA GLU A 210 -0.92 -5.62 -11.24
C GLU A 210 -0.46 -7.00 -11.70
N SER A 211 -0.79 -7.34 -12.94
CA SER A 211 -0.29 -8.56 -13.58
C SER A 211 0.78 -8.21 -14.60
N TYR A 212 1.86 -8.97 -14.61
CA TYR A 212 3.00 -8.74 -15.51
C TYR A 212 3.11 -9.78 -16.63
N GLU A 213 2.34 -10.87 -16.54
CA GLU A 213 2.27 -11.92 -17.56
C GLU A 213 0.83 -12.22 -17.95
N LYS A 214 0.62 -12.52 -19.24
CA LYS A 214 -0.71 -12.75 -19.80
C LYS A 214 -1.41 -13.95 -19.16
N GLY A 215 -0.71 -15.07 -19.01
CA GLY A 215 -1.28 -16.28 -18.41
C GLY A 215 -1.75 -16.03 -16.98
N THR A 216 -0.89 -15.40 -16.17
CA THR A 216 -1.23 -15.05 -14.79
C THR A 216 -2.38 -14.03 -14.70
N SER A 217 -2.48 -13.08 -15.62
CA SER A 217 -3.60 -12.15 -15.69
C SER A 217 -4.92 -12.87 -16.00
N GLU A 218 -4.92 -13.80 -16.95
CA GLU A 218 -6.09 -14.61 -17.28
C GLU A 218 -6.51 -15.50 -16.08
N ASP A 219 -5.54 -16.13 -15.42
CA ASP A 219 -5.79 -16.94 -14.22
C ASP A 219 -6.40 -16.11 -13.07
N LEU A 220 -5.84 -14.92 -12.81
CA LEU A 220 -6.38 -13.98 -11.82
C LEU A 220 -7.83 -13.59 -12.13
N MET A 221 -8.11 -13.19 -13.37
CA MET A 221 -9.46 -12.77 -13.79
C MET A 221 -10.50 -13.90 -13.69
N ASN A 222 -10.08 -15.15 -13.89
CA ASN A 222 -10.95 -16.32 -13.70
C ASN A 222 -11.15 -16.68 -12.23
N ALA A 223 -10.10 -16.56 -11.41
CA ALA A 223 -10.14 -16.93 -10.00
C ALA A 223 -10.92 -15.94 -9.13
N LEU A 224 -10.82 -14.63 -9.40
CA LEU A 224 -11.51 -13.58 -8.64
C LEU A 224 -13.02 -13.86 -8.42
N PRO A 225 -13.85 -14.03 -9.47
CA PRO A 225 -15.28 -14.30 -9.28
C PRO A 225 -15.53 -15.67 -8.63
N ALA A 226 -14.68 -16.66 -8.86
CA ALA A 226 -14.80 -17.98 -8.22
C ALA A 226 -14.60 -17.92 -6.70
N CYS A 227 -13.80 -16.95 -6.22
CA CYS A 227 -13.55 -16.66 -4.81
C CYS A 227 -14.45 -15.54 -4.26
N GLY A 228 -15.52 -15.18 -4.98
CA GLY A 228 -16.52 -14.22 -4.53
C GLY A 228 -16.14 -12.75 -4.65
N PHE A 229 -15.01 -12.42 -5.30
CA PHE A 229 -14.68 -11.03 -5.62
C PHE A 229 -15.55 -10.50 -6.75
N THR A 230 -15.87 -9.21 -6.69
CA THR A 230 -16.45 -8.48 -7.82
C THR A 230 -15.37 -7.67 -8.53
N VAL A 231 -15.33 -7.72 -9.85
CA VAL A 231 -14.44 -6.87 -10.67
C VAL A 231 -15.30 -5.82 -11.37
N PRO A 232 -15.14 -4.52 -11.06
CA PRO A 232 -15.89 -3.45 -11.71
C PRO A 232 -15.61 -3.39 -13.22
N GLU A 233 -16.65 -3.28 -14.04
CA GLU A 233 -16.54 -3.26 -15.50
C GLU A 233 -15.79 -2.04 -16.04
N ASP A 234 -15.82 -0.91 -15.32
CA ASP A 234 -15.21 0.34 -15.73
C ASP A 234 -13.76 0.51 -15.24
N ALA A 235 -13.24 -0.48 -14.50
CA ALA A 235 -11.93 -0.45 -13.86
C ALA A 235 -11.68 0.82 -13.01
N MET A 236 -12.73 1.48 -12.54
CA MET A 236 -12.60 2.67 -11.70
C MET A 236 -12.70 2.30 -10.23
N CYS A 237 -11.70 2.71 -9.44
CA CYS A 237 -11.74 2.51 -8.00
C CYS A 237 -12.67 3.54 -7.36
N ARG A 238 -13.78 3.08 -6.78
CA ARG A 238 -14.80 3.93 -6.16
C ARG A 238 -15.08 3.45 -4.74
N GLU A 239 -15.50 4.38 -3.89
CA GLU A 239 -16.13 4.05 -2.61
C GLU A 239 -17.51 3.44 -2.92
N ARG A 240 -17.60 2.10 -2.97
CA ARG A 240 -18.83 1.38 -3.28
C ARG A 240 -20.01 1.71 -2.37
N PHE A 241 -19.71 2.20 -1.15
CA PHE A 241 -20.70 2.41 -0.09
C PHE A 241 -20.99 3.89 0.19
N SER A 242 -20.62 4.80 -0.73
CA SER A 242 -20.72 6.25 -0.53
C SER A 242 -22.13 6.76 -0.20
N GLU A 243 -23.18 6.02 -0.57
CA GLU A 243 -24.58 6.37 -0.24
C GLU A 243 -25.04 5.85 1.13
N THR A 244 -24.38 4.84 1.70
CA THR A 244 -24.83 4.13 2.93
C THR A 244 -23.92 4.33 4.15
N GLY A 245 -22.79 5.01 3.99
CA GLY A 245 -21.88 5.30 5.10
C GLY A 245 -20.45 5.38 4.63
N ALA A 246 -19.91 6.60 4.55
CA ALA A 246 -18.47 6.75 4.63
C ALA A 246 -18.03 6.19 5.99
N MET A 247 -17.09 5.23 6.06
CA MET A 247 -16.51 4.92 7.37
C MET A 247 -15.75 6.15 7.87
N ASP A 248 -16.04 6.57 9.10
CA ASP A 248 -15.37 7.68 9.80
C ASP A 248 -13.85 7.49 9.85
N GLY A 249 -13.11 8.60 9.77
CA GLY A 249 -11.68 8.65 10.11
C GLY A 249 -10.72 9.12 9.03
N ARG A 250 -11.15 9.35 7.79
CA ARG A 250 -10.31 10.03 6.78
C ARG A 250 -10.48 11.55 6.85
N ARG A 251 -10.26 12.11 8.03
CA ARG A 251 -10.07 13.55 8.22
C ARG A 251 -8.60 13.74 8.61
N LEU A 252 -7.95 14.77 8.07
CA LEU A 252 -6.72 15.26 8.68
C LEU A 252 -7.13 15.69 10.09
N ASP A 253 -6.75 14.89 11.09
CA ASP A 253 -6.91 15.25 12.49
C ASP A 253 -5.82 16.27 12.78
N LEU A 254 -6.15 17.55 12.58
CA LEU A 254 -5.22 18.67 12.75
C LEU A 254 -4.95 19.00 14.23
N GLY A 255 -5.37 18.15 15.17
CA GLY A 255 -5.02 18.28 16.59
C GLY A 255 -5.39 19.62 17.21
N ILE A 256 -6.51 20.23 16.77
CA ILE A 256 -7.04 21.49 17.32
C ILE A 256 -8.05 21.21 18.43
#